data_AF-A1USK6-F1
#
_entry.id   AF-A1USK6-F1
#
_cell.length_a   1.000
_cell.length_b   1.000
_cell.length_c   1.000
_cell.angle_alpha   90.00
_cell.angle_beta   90.00
_cell.angle_gamma   90.00
#
_symmetry.space_group_name_H-M   'P 1'
#
loop_
_entity.id
_entity.type
_entity.pdbx_description
1 polymer ?
#
loop_
_entity_poly.entity_id
_entity_poly.type
_entity_poly.pdbx_seq_one_letter_code
_entity_poly.pdbx_strand_id
1 'polypeptide(L)'
;MDFSFLCLDDLTQMPVAGCLGTSGISHTYLDTLLDGFKNTAVLSISSLILAVFVGVVIGTVRTLPNTSVINNTFRAIGGIWVEIMRNIPLLVQVFLWYFVVPKIYPPAMNFSPIILITCALGFFTSARIAEQVRSGIESIPSGQRYAAMAIGFTTYQSYRYIMIPRAIRTILPPLTSVAHAQNDTLERIKQTGRITLGVRESSGLAYALGNGRYTGFHTEMAENIINDISKKIGKPIRIRYLPITSQNRIPLLQNNTYDFECGSTTNDTARGRSVAFAYTTYVEEVRIAVKKDSGIKSIQDLNGKTIATTTGTTAVQLIRQNGRAKNINFRVINGRDHADSFLLLESGRADAFIMDSSILAGSISRSRNPSDYMILDAVLSVEPIACMLRLEDKNFEQAINDSIVSQIKDGSLEKLYNKWFMEPIPPTNTVVGLPLSESIRHAWENPNNKPKEDYTENSL
;
A
#
# COMPACT_ATOMS: atom_id res chain seq x y z
N MET A 1 -27.22 -7.74 -25.86
CA MET A 1 -27.28 -6.50 -25.06
C MET A 1 -28.11 -5.51 -25.85
N ASP A 2 -29.18 -4.99 -25.23
CA ASP A 2 -30.05 -3.99 -25.85
C ASP A 2 -29.46 -2.59 -25.60
N PHE A 3 -29.14 -1.87 -26.67
CA PHE A 3 -28.54 -0.53 -26.62
C PHE A 3 -29.52 0.58 -26.99
N SER A 4 -30.81 0.25 -27.10
CA SER A 4 -31.86 1.22 -27.44
C SER A 4 -31.95 2.40 -26.46
N PHE A 5 -31.54 2.19 -25.20
CA PHE A 5 -31.49 3.25 -24.18
C PHE A 5 -30.58 4.43 -24.56
N LEU A 6 -29.58 4.23 -25.43
CA LEU A 6 -28.68 5.27 -25.90
C LEU A 6 -29.38 6.33 -26.77
N CYS A 7 -30.53 5.97 -27.35
CA CYS A 7 -31.29 6.81 -28.27
C CYS A 7 -32.49 7.48 -27.57
N LEU A 8 -32.58 7.36 -26.25
CA LEU A 8 -33.55 8.08 -25.43
C LEU A 8 -33.02 9.47 -25.11
N ASP A 9 -33.90 10.45 -25.14
CA ASP A 9 -33.64 11.80 -24.62
C ASP A 9 -33.33 11.73 -23.12
N ASP A 10 -32.26 12.40 -22.69
CA ASP A 10 -31.71 12.28 -21.33
C ASP A 10 -32.62 12.88 -20.24
N LEU A 11 -33.47 13.84 -20.60
CA LEU A 11 -34.42 14.50 -19.70
C LEU A 11 -35.81 13.85 -19.75
N THR A 12 -36.34 13.62 -20.95
CA THR A 12 -37.72 13.16 -21.14
C THR A 12 -37.86 11.65 -21.21
N GLN A 13 -36.75 10.92 -21.36
CA GLN A 13 -36.70 9.47 -21.56
C GLN A 13 -37.55 8.97 -22.74
N MET A 14 -37.88 9.84 -23.68
CA MET A 14 -38.61 9.48 -24.89
C MET A 14 -37.64 9.08 -26.01
N PRO A 15 -37.99 8.11 -26.86
CA PRO A 15 -37.16 7.73 -27.99
C PRO A 15 -37.08 8.85 -29.02
N VAL A 16 -35.86 9.20 -29.43
CA VAL A 16 -35.59 10.20 -30.47
C VAL A 16 -35.45 9.50 -31.83
N ALA A 17 -35.83 10.19 -32.91
CA ALA A 17 -35.64 9.71 -34.28
C ALA A 17 -34.15 9.72 -34.64
N GLY A 18 -33.45 8.62 -34.30
CA GLY A 18 -32.00 8.51 -34.37
C GLY A 18 -31.36 8.52 -32.97
N CYS A 19 -30.12 8.05 -32.86
CA CYS A 19 -29.42 7.97 -31.56
C CYS A 19 -28.57 9.21 -31.24
N LEU A 20 -28.39 10.10 -32.22
CA LEU A 20 -27.78 11.41 -32.02
C LEU A 20 -28.90 12.45 -31.98
N GLY A 21 -28.89 13.27 -30.95
CA GLY A 21 -29.84 14.35 -30.77
C GLY A 21 -29.72 15.42 -31.86
N THR A 22 -30.79 16.18 -32.01
CA THR A 22 -30.81 17.34 -32.91
C THR A 22 -30.51 18.59 -32.10
N SER A 23 -29.49 19.35 -32.53
CA SER A 23 -28.98 20.51 -31.78
C SER A 23 -30.10 21.52 -31.47
N GLY A 24 -30.36 21.73 -30.17
CA GLY A 24 -31.40 22.64 -29.67
C GLY A 24 -32.81 22.05 -29.57
N ILE A 25 -33.00 20.77 -29.89
CA ILE A 25 -34.32 20.09 -29.90
C ILE A 25 -34.34 18.85 -28.99
N SER A 26 -33.29 18.02 -29.02
CA SER A 26 -33.19 16.78 -28.23
C SER A 26 -31.73 16.47 -27.89
N HIS A 27 -31.49 15.90 -26.72
CA HIS A 27 -30.14 15.51 -26.26
C HIS A 27 -30.22 14.08 -25.73
N THR A 28 -29.52 13.13 -26.36
CA THR A 28 -29.66 11.71 -26.00
C THR A 28 -28.63 11.28 -24.94
N TYR A 29 -28.84 10.09 -24.36
CA TYR A 29 -27.81 9.45 -23.53
C TYR A 29 -26.51 9.22 -24.30
N LEU A 30 -26.58 8.93 -25.60
CA LEU A 30 -25.40 8.82 -26.45
C LEU A 30 -24.66 10.16 -26.56
N ASP A 31 -25.38 11.28 -26.76
CA ASP A 31 -24.79 12.61 -26.80
C ASP A 31 -24.10 12.94 -25.47
N THR A 32 -24.75 12.65 -24.34
CA THR A 32 -24.15 12.81 -23.00
C THR A 32 -22.87 12.00 -22.84
N LEU A 33 -22.84 10.75 -23.31
CA LEU A 33 -21.65 9.90 -23.27
C LEU A 33 -20.54 10.44 -24.18
N LEU A 34 -20.88 10.92 -25.38
CA LEU A 34 -19.93 11.49 -26.32
C LEU A 34 -19.33 12.80 -25.79
N ASP A 35 -20.14 13.65 -25.17
CA ASP A 35 -19.69 14.89 -24.54
C ASP A 35 -18.83 14.60 -23.29
N GLY A 36 -19.23 13.64 -22.46
CA GLY A 36 -18.43 13.15 -21.34
C GLY A 36 -17.07 12.61 -21.80
N PHE A 37 -17.07 11.79 -22.86
CA PHE A 37 -15.85 11.26 -23.46
C PHE A 37 -14.95 12.38 -24.01
N LYS A 38 -15.52 13.32 -24.77
CA LYS A 38 -14.82 14.48 -25.33
C LYS A 38 -14.20 15.33 -24.23
N ASN A 39 -14.96 15.67 -23.18
CA ASN A 39 -14.45 16.46 -22.05
C ASN A 39 -13.33 15.72 -21.32
N THR A 40 -13.48 14.41 -21.11
CA THR A 40 -12.44 13.57 -20.49
C THR A 40 -11.17 13.52 -21.33
N ALA A 41 -11.30 13.37 -22.66
CA ALA A 41 -10.16 13.36 -23.58
C ALA A 41 -9.44 14.72 -23.57
N VAL A 42 -10.18 15.82 -23.65
CA VAL A 42 -9.62 17.18 -23.61
C VAL A 42 -8.90 17.42 -22.29
N LEU A 43 -9.51 17.10 -21.15
CA LEU A 43 -8.90 17.24 -19.83
C LEU A 43 -7.63 16.39 -19.68
N SER A 44 -7.69 15.12 -20.10
CA SER A 44 -6.56 14.19 -19.97
C SER A 44 -5.38 14.62 -20.83
N ILE A 45 -5.62 14.97 -22.10
CA ILE A 45 -4.57 15.40 -23.03
C ILE A 45 -3.98 16.74 -22.59
N SER A 46 -4.81 17.73 -22.28
CA SER A 46 -4.34 19.06 -21.89
C SER A 46 -3.56 19.04 -20.56
N SER A 47 -4.04 18.28 -19.57
CA SER A 47 -3.34 18.14 -18.29
C SER A 47 -2.03 17.38 -18.43
N LEU A 48 -1.97 16.35 -19.29
CA LEU A 48 -0.73 15.63 -19.57
C LEU A 48 0.31 16.53 -20.25
N ILE A 49 -0.10 17.33 -21.24
CA ILE A 49 0.79 18.29 -21.92
C ILE A 49 1.36 19.29 -20.89
N LEU A 50 0.49 19.86 -20.04
CA LEU A 50 0.91 20.78 -18.99
C LEU A 50 1.85 20.10 -17.99
N ALA A 51 1.53 18.89 -17.56
CA ALA A 51 2.31 18.11 -16.60
C ALA A 51 3.71 17.78 -17.13
N VAL A 52 3.80 17.34 -18.39
CA VAL A 52 5.08 17.03 -19.05
C VAL A 52 5.92 18.30 -19.17
N PHE A 53 5.33 19.40 -19.65
CA PHE A 53 6.03 20.65 -19.81
C PHE A 53 6.60 21.17 -18.48
N VAL A 54 5.74 21.33 -17.46
CA VAL A 54 6.13 21.83 -16.14
C VAL A 54 7.08 20.86 -15.45
N GLY A 55 6.79 19.56 -15.52
CA GLY A 55 7.60 18.52 -14.88
C GLY A 55 9.01 18.45 -15.45
N VAL A 56 9.18 18.55 -16.77
CA VAL A 56 10.50 18.61 -17.42
C VAL A 56 11.27 19.85 -16.98
N VAL A 57 10.62 21.01 -16.94
CA VAL A 57 11.26 22.26 -16.50
C VAL A 57 11.72 22.16 -15.04
N ILE A 58 10.81 21.80 -14.12
CA ILE A 58 11.10 21.70 -12.69
C ILE A 58 12.12 20.61 -12.40
N GLY A 59 11.98 19.43 -13.01
CA GLY A 59 12.93 18.33 -12.84
C GLY A 59 14.33 18.70 -13.30
N THR A 60 14.45 19.38 -14.45
CA THR A 60 15.74 19.86 -14.97
C THR A 60 16.37 20.87 -14.03
N VAL A 61 15.61 21.89 -13.61
CA VAL A 61 16.12 22.97 -12.75
C VAL A 61 16.69 22.44 -11.43
N ARG A 62 16.10 21.38 -10.87
CA ARG A 62 16.55 20.76 -9.61
C ARG A 62 17.89 20.06 -9.71
N THR A 63 18.34 19.72 -10.92
CA THR A 63 19.63 19.06 -11.18
C THR A 63 20.77 20.05 -11.47
N LEU A 64 20.49 21.35 -11.55
CA LEU A 64 21.51 22.36 -11.87
C LEU A 64 22.72 22.28 -10.92
N PRO A 65 23.94 22.61 -11.41
CA PRO A 65 25.13 22.59 -10.57
C PRO A 65 25.08 23.67 -9.48
N ASN A 66 25.61 23.35 -8.30
CA ASN A 66 25.76 24.24 -7.15
C ASN A 66 26.92 25.25 -7.34
N THR A 67 26.97 25.91 -8.49
CA THR A 67 28.06 26.84 -8.85
C THR A 67 27.66 28.30 -8.75
N SER A 68 26.36 28.61 -8.70
CA SER A 68 25.85 29.98 -8.66
C SER A 68 24.65 30.06 -7.71
N VAL A 69 24.50 31.22 -7.05
CA VAL A 69 23.34 31.55 -6.21
C VAL A 69 22.04 31.39 -7.00
N ILE A 70 22.04 31.80 -8.27
CA ILE A 70 20.87 31.68 -9.17
C ILE A 70 20.46 30.21 -9.33
N ASN A 71 21.43 29.31 -9.55
CA ASN A 71 21.15 27.87 -9.68
C ASN A 71 20.59 27.31 -8.37
N ASN A 72 21.12 27.72 -7.23
CA ASN A 72 20.63 27.28 -5.93
C ASN A 72 19.21 27.76 -5.65
N THR A 73 18.89 29.00 -5.99
CA THR A 73 17.53 29.53 -5.88
C THR A 73 16.56 28.74 -6.75
N PHE A 74 16.91 28.45 -8.01
CA PHE A 74 16.03 27.64 -8.86
C PHE A 74 15.82 26.22 -8.33
N ARG A 75 16.88 25.59 -7.83
CA ARG A 75 16.78 24.25 -7.20
C ARG A 75 15.86 24.28 -5.98
N ALA A 76 15.97 25.31 -5.15
CA ALA A 76 15.11 25.49 -3.98
C ALA A 76 13.64 25.68 -4.38
N ILE A 77 13.35 26.54 -5.37
CA ILE A 77 11.99 26.74 -5.90
C ILE A 77 11.44 25.42 -6.45
N GLY A 78 12.22 24.69 -7.23
CA GLY A 78 11.80 23.40 -7.76
C GLY A 78 11.57 22.34 -6.66
N GLY A 79 12.38 22.36 -5.60
CA GLY A 79 12.17 21.51 -4.41
C GLY A 79 10.86 21.84 -3.71
N ILE A 80 10.62 23.11 -3.42
CA ILE A 80 9.38 23.58 -2.78
C ILE A 80 8.15 23.21 -3.63
N TRP A 81 8.21 23.42 -4.95
CA TRP A 81 7.14 23.04 -5.86
C TRP A 81 6.78 21.56 -5.71
N VAL A 82 7.78 20.68 -5.77
CA VAL A 82 7.55 19.24 -5.72
C VAL A 82 7.05 18.78 -4.35
N GLU A 83 7.59 19.33 -3.26
CA GLU A 83 7.13 19.01 -1.91
C GLU A 83 5.67 19.42 -1.71
N ILE A 84 5.30 20.65 -2.08
CA ILE A 84 3.91 21.12 -1.94
C ILE A 84 2.96 20.25 -2.78
N MET A 85 3.27 20.07 -4.07
CA MET A 85 2.36 19.40 -5.00
C MET A 85 2.23 17.90 -4.73
N ARG A 86 3.24 17.24 -4.14
CA ARG A 86 3.16 15.81 -3.77
C ARG A 86 2.48 15.57 -2.44
N ASN A 87 2.58 16.51 -1.50
CA ASN A 87 2.07 16.32 -0.14
C ASN A 87 0.61 16.78 0.01
N ILE A 88 0.09 17.62 -0.90
CA ILE A 88 -1.33 17.99 -0.91
C ILE A 88 -2.14 16.97 -1.73
N PRO A 89 -3.17 16.31 -1.16
CA PRO A 89 -4.02 15.36 -1.88
C PRO A 89 -4.65 15.99 -3.13
N LEU A 90 -4.78 15.22 -4.22
CA LEU A 90 -5.31 15.73 -5.50
C LEU A 90 -6.72 16.33 -5.35
N LEU A 91 -7.58 15.70 -4.54
CA LEU A 91 -8.93 16.23 -4.30
C LEU A 91 -8.90 17.64 -3.69
N VAL A 92 -7.97 17.87 -2.77
CA VAL A 92 -7.74 19.19 -2.17
C VAL A 92 -7.24 20.17 -3.23
N GLN A 93 -6.34 19.73 -4.13
CA GLN A 93 -5.87 20.61 -5.21
C GLN A 93 -6.98 21.00 -6.18
N VAL A 94 -7.82 20.04 -6.61
CA VAL A 94 -9.00 20.34 -7.45
C VAL A 94 -9.92 21.33 -6.75
N PHE A 95 -10.17 21.14 -5.45
CA PHE A 95 -10.95 22.08 -4.64
C PHE A 95 -10.31 23.48 -4.60
N LEU A 96 -9.01 23.58 -4.36
CA LEU A 96 -8.28 24.85 -4.30
C LEU A 96 -8.33 25.57 -5.65
N TRP A 97 -8.04 24.86 -6.75
CA TRP A 97 -8.06 25.43 -8.09
C TRP A 97 -9.46 25.91 -8.50
N TYR A 98 -10.49 25.17 -8.12
CA TYR A 98 -11.86 25.50 -8.51
C TYR A 98 -12.48 26.58 -7.62
N PHE A 99 -12.32 26.50 -6.29
CA PHE A 99 -13.05 27.37 -5.34
C PHE A 99 -12.20 28.47 -4.71
N VAL A 100 -10.88 28.30 -4.63
CA VAL A 100 -9.99 29.21 -3.89
C VAL A 100 -9.22 30.13 -4.83
N VAL A 101 -8.66 29.61 -5.92
CA VAL A 101 -7.89 30.40 -6.90
C VAL A 101 -8.72 31.56 -7.48
N PRO A 102 -9.98 31.40 -7.90
CA PRO A 102 -10.78 32.54 -8.38
C PRO A 102 -11.03 33.62 -7.34
N LYS A 103 -11.00 33.29 -6.04
CA LYS A 103 -11.16 34.26 -4.94
C LYS A 103 -9.87 35.05 -4.69
N ILE A 104 -8.71 34.41 -4.87
CA ILE A 104 -7.40 35.05 -4.66
C ILE A 104 -6.95 35.82 -5.92
N TYR A 105 -7.29 35.31 -7.10
CA TYR A 105 -7.01 35.90 -8.40
C TYR A 105 -8.33 36.09 -9.16
N PRO A 106 -9.01 37.24 -8.96
CA PRO A 106 -10.33 37.51 -9.54
C PRO A 106 -10.48 37.26 -11.05
N PRO A 107 -9.47 37.50 -11.91
CA PRO A 107 -9.59 37.18 -13.33
C PRO A 107 -9.84 35.69 -13.63
N ALA A 108 -9.46 34.76 -12.72
CA ALA A 108 -9.73 33.34 -12.89
C ALA A 108 -11.22 32.96 -12.76
N MET A 109 -12.09 33.86 -12.28
CA MET A 109 -13.54 33.65 -12.31
C MET A 109 -14.08 33.53 -13.75
N ASN A 110 -13.37 34.10 -14.73
CA ASN A 110 -13.75 34.03 -16.14
C ASN A 110 -13.16 32.81 -16.86
N PHE A 111 -12.37 31.98 -16.17
CA PHE A 111 -11.79 30.78 -16.79
C PHE A 111 -12.82 29.65 -16.83
N SER A 112 -12.79 28.90 -17.92
CA SER A 112 -13.60 27.67 -18.03
C SER A 112 -13.21 26.69 -16.91
N PRO A 113 -14.18 25.98 -16.29
CA PRO A 113 -13.92 24.88 -15.36
C PRO A 113 -12.86 23.90 -15.85
N ILE A 114 -12.84 23.62 -17.15
CA ILE A 114 -11.87 22.71 -17.78
C ILE A 114 -10.44 23.20 -17.54
N ILE A 115 -10.17 24.50 -17.70
CA ILE A 115 -8.84 25.08 -17.53
C ILE A 115 -8.37 24.94 -16.08
N LEU A 116 -9.25 25.23 -15.11
CA LEU A 116 -8.93 25.14 -13.69
C LEU A 116 -8.61 23.69 -13.29
N ILE A 117 -9.40 22.73 -13.79
CA ILE A 117 -9.18 21.30 -13.54
C ILE A 117 -7.90 20.82 -14.25
N THR A 118 -7.65 21.27 -15.48
CA THR A 118 -6.39 21.00 -16.21
C THR A 118 -5.18 21.49 -15.43
N CYS A 119 -5.25 22.68 -14.82
CA CYS A 119 -4.19 23.18 -13.94
C CYS A 119 -4.00 22.29 -12.70
N ALA A 120 -5.10 21.92 -12.02
CA ALA A 120 -5.03 21.04 -10.85
C ALA A 120 -4.36 19.70 -11.17
N LEU A 121 -4.87 18.98 -12.18
CA LEU A 121 -4.35 17.68 -12.61
C LEU A 121 -2.93 17.79 -13.16
N GLY A 122 -2.68 18.82 -13.98
CA GLY A 122 -1.41 19.05 -14.63
C GLY A 122 -0.29 19.37 -13.64
N PHE A 123 -0.52 20.28 -12.70
CA PHE A 123 0.49 20.63 -11.70
C PHE A 123 0.71 19.53 -10.67
N PHE A 124 -0.33 18.84 -10.22
CA PHE A 124 -0.20 17.65 -9.38
C PHE A 124 0.71 16.60 -10.04
N THR A 125 0.41 16.26 -11.30
CA THR A 125 1.16 15.23 -12.06
C THR A 125 2.57 15.70 -12.40
N SER A 126 2.76 17.01 -12.64
CA SER A 126 4.07 17.60 -12.96
C SER A 126 5.14 17.31 -11.91
N ALA A 127 4.76 17.22 -10.63
CA ALA A 127 5.71 16.99 -9.55
C ALA A 127 6.27 15.56 -9.57
N ARG A 128 5.47 14.58 -10.00
CA ARG A 128 5.93 13.19 -10.21
C ARG A 128 6.82 13.09 -11.44
N ILE A 129 6.43 13.74 -12.54
CA ILE A 129 7.24 13.83 -13.76
C ILE A 129 8.58 14.50 -13.44
N ALA A 130 8.61 15.55 -12.61
CA ALA A 130 9.83 16.22 -12.20
C ALA A 130 10.81 15.31 -11.46
N GLU A 131 10.32 14.39 -10.61
CA GLU A 131 11.19 13.39 -9.96
C GLU A 131 11.76 12.38 -10.95
N GLN A 132 10.96 11.94 -11.93
CA GLN A 132 11.44 11.05 -12.99
C GLN A 132 12.50 11.75 -13.84
N VAL A 133 12.26 13.01 -14.21
CA VAL A 133 13.19 13.82 -14.99
C VAL A 133 14.50 14.05 -14.24
N ARG A 134 14.42 14.43 -12.97
CA ARG A 134 15.58 14.61 -12.09
C ARG A 134 16.42 13.32 -12.04
N SER A 135 15.76 12.19 -11.74
CA SER A 135 16.43 10.88 -11.64
C SER A 135 17.04 10.44 -12.98
N GLY A 136 16.36 10.69 -14.09
CA GLY A 136 16.88 10.36 -15.42
C GLY A 136 18.10 11.19 -15.81
N ILE A 137 18.12 12.48 -15.48
CA ILE A 137 19.31 13.33 -15.70
C ILE A 137 20.47 12.89 -14.79
N GLU A 138 20.20 12.63 -13.51
CA GLU A 138 21.21 12.19 -12.54
C GLU A 138 21.77 10.79 -12.83
N SER A 139 21.03 9.94 -13.56
CA SER A 139 21.52 8.63 -14.00
C SER A 139 22.63 8.70 -15.05
N ILE A 140 22.79 9.87 -15.72
CA ILE A 140 23.82 10.07 -16.73
C ILE A 140 25.17 10.25 -16.01
N PRO A 141 26.23 9.52 -16.39
CA PRO A 141 27.55 9.69 -15.81
C PRO A 141 28.00 11.16 -15.80
N SER A 142 28.41 11.65 -14.63
CA SER A 142 28.78 13.07 -14.41
C SER A 142 29.89 13.56 -15.36
N GLY A 143 30.76 12.65 -15.82
CA GLY A 143 31.79 12.91 -16.82
C GLY A 143 31.27 13.48 -18.15
N GLN A 144 30.02 13.17 -18.55
CA GLN A 144 29.41 13.73 -19.78
C GLN A 144 29.28 15.25 -19.71
N ARG A 145 28.87 15.78 -18.56
CA ARG A 145 28.74 17.23 -18.35
C ARG A 145 30.10 17.91 -18.32
N TYR A 146 31.07 17.31 -17.62
CA TYR A 146 32.43 17.87 -17.54
C TYR A 146 33.13 17.84 -18.90
N ALA A 147 32.95 16.78 -19.69
CA ALA A 147 33.47 16.70 -21.06
C ALA A 147 32.85 17.81 -21.95
N ALA A 148 31.54 18.04 -21.85
CA ALA A 148 30.88 19.13 -22.58
C ALA A 148 31.45 20.51 -22.21
N MET A 149 31.64 20.75 -20.92
CA MET A 149 32.25 22.00 -20.44
C MET A 149 33.71 22.16 -20.88
N ALA A 150 34.47 21.06 -20.95
CA ALA A 150 35.86 21.08 -21.42
C ALA A 150 36.00 21.45 -22.90
N ILE A 151 34.99 21.15 -23.73
CA ILE A 151 34.94 21.57 -25.15
C ILE A 151 34.24 22.92 -25.35
N GLY A 152 34.04 23.69 -24.29
CA GLY A 152 33.55 25.08 -24.35
C GLY A 152 32.03 25.25 -24.25
N PHE A 153 31.26 24.20 -23.92
CA PHE A 153 29.81 24.36 -23.74
C PHE A 153 29.51 25.06 -22.42
N THR A 154 28.62 26.05 -22.46
CA THR A 154 28.01 26.60 -21.25
C THR A 154 27.12 25.56 -20.54
N THR A 155 26.80 25.79 -19.27
CA THR A 155 25.86 24.92 -18.52
C THR A 155 24.54 24.76 -19.29
N TYR A 156 23.97 25.87 -19.80
CA TYR A 156 22.74 25.81 -20.59
C TYR A 156 22.87 24.94 -21.84
N GLN A 157 23.95 25.13 -22.62
CA GLN A 157 24.21 24.33 -23.82
C GLN A 157 24.43 22.84 -23.50
N SER A 158 25.15 22.53 -22.41
CA SER A 158 25.33 21.14 -21.97
C SER A 158 23.99 20.46 -21.63
N TYR A 159 23.07 21.19 -21.00
CA TYR A 159 21.75 20.66 -20.67
C TYR A 159 20.87 20.50 -21.90
N ARG A 160 20.79 21.54 -22.73
CA ARG A 160 19.94 21.58 -23.93
C ARG A 160 20.34 20.52 -24.96
N TYR A 161 21.65 20.38 -25.22
CA TYR A 161 22.13 19.54 -26.34
C TYR A 161 22.54 18.13 -25.92
N ILE A 162 22.88 17.89 -24.64
CA ILE A 162 23.42 16.60 -24.18
C ILE A 162 22.54 15.99 -23.10
N MET A 163 22.41 16.64 -21.95
CA MET A 163 21.78 16.03 -20.77
C MET A 163 20.29 15.75 -20.99
N ILE A 164 19.51 16.75 -21.45
CA ILE A 164 18.06 16.60 -21.63
C ILE A 164 17.72 15.56 -22.71
N PRO A 165 18.28 15.58 -23.93
CA PRO A 165 17.98 14.57 -24.94
C PRO A 165 18.36 13.15 -24.51
N ARG A 166 19.47 12.98 -23.77
CA ARG A 166 19.87 11.68 -23.21
C ARG A 166 18.93 11.23 -22.11
N ALA A 167 18.57 12.13 -21.19
CA ALA A 167 17.66 11.82 -20.10
C ALA A 167 16.28 11.43 -20.64
N ILE A 168 15.72 12.17 -21.61
CA ILE A 168 14.41 11.86 -22.20
C ILE A 168 14.35 10.42 -22.71
N ARG A 169 15.41 9.91 -23.36
CA ARG A 169 15.44 8.51 -23.83
C ARG A 169 15.38 7.51 -22.67
N THR A 170 15.99 7.83 -21.53
CA THR A 170 15.93 7.00 -20.31
C THR A 170 14.57 7.10 -19.62
N ILE A 171 13.91 8.26 -19.70
CA ILE A 171 12.68 8.57 -18.96
C ILE A 171 11.41 8.27 -19.78
N LEU A 172 11.50 8.13 -21.11
CA LEU A 172 10.34 7.84 -21.96
C LEU A 172 9.60 6.55 -21.56
N PRO A 173 10.29 5.43 -21.24
CA PRO A 173 9.60 4.21 -20.77
C PRO A 173 8.83 4.37 -19.44
N PRO A 174 9.38 5.00 -18.38
CA PRO A 174 8.58 5.25 -17.18
C PRO A 174 7.52 6.36 -17.33
N LEU A 175 7.65 7.30 -18.28
CA LEU A 175 6.63 8.32 -18.54
C LEU A 175 5.35 7.75 -19.15
N THR A 176 5.44 6.73 -20.01
CA THR A 176 4.25 6.02 -20.51
C THR A 176 3.54 5.27 -19.40
N SER A 177 4.25 4.82 -18.36
CA SER A 177 3.65 4.25 -17.13
C SER A 177 2.95 5.30 -16.26
N VAL A 178 3.14 6.61 -16.48
CA VAL A 178 2.35 7.67 -15.82
C VAL A 178 1.04 7.92 -16.58
N ALA A 179 1.03 7.69 -17.90
CA ALA A 179 -0.15 7.79 -18.75
C ALA A 179 -0.99 6.49 -18.79
N HIS A 180 -0.39 5.34 -18.50
CA HIS A 180 -1.05 4.04 -18.39
C HIS A 180 -1.13 3.59 -16.94
N ALA A 181 -2.34 3.70 -16.37
CA ALA A 181 -2.79 3.02 -15.17
C ALA A 181 -1.79 3.03 -13.99
N GLN A 182 -1.90 4.04 -13.12
CA GLN A 182 -1.32 4.04 -11.76
C GLN A 182 -1.70 2.82 -10.90
N ASN A 183 -2.59 1.94 -11.38
CA ASN A 183 -3.22 0.87 -10.61
C ASN A 183 -2.99 -0.54 -11.18
N ASP A 184 -2.11 -0.75 -12.18
CA ASP A 184 -1.82 -2.10 -12.68
C ASP A 184 -0.41 -2.56 -12.26
N THR A 185 -0.34 -3.25 -11.12
CA THR A 185 0.91 -3.79 -10.57
C THR A 185 1.52 -4.86 -11.48
N LEU A 186 0.68 -5.68 -12.12
CA LEU A 186 1.15 -6.78 -12.97
C LEU A 186 1.85 -6.24 -14.22
N GLU A 187 1.30 -5.21 -14.85
CA GLU A 187 1.92 -4.57 -16.01
C GLU A 187 3.25 -3.92 -15.63
N ARG A 188 3.32 -3.22 -14.48
CA ARG A 188 4.58 -2.66 -13.97
C ARG A 188 5.61 -3.76 -13.69
N ILE A 189 5.21 -4.88 -13.10
CA ILE A 189 6.09 -6.04 -12.86
C ILE A 189 6.59 -6.61 -14.19
N LYS A 190 5.71 -6.78 -15.18
CA LYS A 190 6.04 -7.30 -16.51
C LYS A 190 7.04 -6.42 -17.26
N GLN A 191 6.95 -5.10 -17.09
CA GLN A 191 7.88 -4.13 -17.68
C GLN A 191 9.22 -4.07 -16.95
N THR A 192 9.19 -4.05 -15.61
CA THR A 192 10.39 -3.78 -14.79
C THR A 192 11.13 -5.05 -14.37
N GLY A 193 10.48 -6.21 -14.38
CA GLY A 193 11.00 -7.47 -13.82
C GLY A 193 11.20 -7.42 -12.30
N ARG A 194 10.52 -6.51 -11.59
CA ARG A 194 10.76 -6.23 -10.17
C ARG A 194 9.48 -6.03 -9.39
N ILE A 195 9.47 -6.58 -8.18
CA ILE A 195 8.41 -6.40 -7.19
C ILE A 195 9.01 -6.04 -5.83
N THR A 196 8.34 -5.16 -5.10
CA THR A 196 8.69 -4.81 -3.72
C THR A 196 7.70 -5.49 -2.77
N LEU A 197 8.17 -6.51 -2.05
CA LEU A 197 7.39 -7.25 -1.07
C LEU A 197 7.56 -6.61 0.31
N GLY A 198 6.45 -6.17 0.91
CA GLY A 198 6.43 -5.75 2.31
C GLY A 198 6.60 -6.96 3.22
N VAL A 199 7.49 -6.87 4.21
CA VAL A 199 7.81 -7.95 5.15
C VAL A 199 7.80 -7.46 6.58
N ARG A 200 7.45 -8.36 7.50
CA ARG A 200 7.41 -8.09 8.94
C ARG A 200 8.72 -8.55 9.59
N GLU A 201 9.17 -7.81 10.60
CA GLU A 201 10.39 -8.18 11.34
C GLU A 201 10.08 -9.06 12.55
N SER A 202 8.89 -8.91 13.15
CA SER A 202 8.54 -9.62 14.38
C SER A 202 7.10 -10.16 14.45
N SER A 203 6.53 -10.68 13.35
CA SER A 203 5.22 -11.37 13.40
C SER A 203 5.35 -12.88 13.67
N GLY A 204 4.28 -13.51 14.14
CA GLY A 204 4.16 -14.97 14.23
C GLY A 204 4.14 -15.65 12.85
N LEU A 205 3.67 -14.92 11.82
CA LEU A 205 3.52 -15.43 10.45
C LEU A 205 4.69 -15.03 9.52
N ALA A 206 5.46 -14.00 9.90
CA ALA A 206 6.57 -13.45 9.12
C ALA A 206 7.56 -12.71 10.04
N TYR A 207 8.86 -13.01 9.93
CA TYR A 207 9.88 -12.40 10.80
C TYR A 207 11.25 -12.32 10.12
N ALA A 208 12.12 -11.48 10.69
CA ALA A 208 13.48 -11.31 10.23
C ALA A 208 14.42 -12.35 10.87
N LEU A 209 15.37 -12.87 10.07
CA LEU A 209 16.51 -13.65 10.56
C LEU A 209 17.75 -12.78 10.83
N GLY A 210 17.63 -11.46 10.59
CA GLY A 210 18.77 -10.54 10.52
C GLY A 210 19.40 -10.48 9.13
N ASN A 211 20.34 -9.53 8.95
CA ASN A 211 21.07 -9.32 7.69
C ASN A 211 20.19 -9.19 6.44
N GLY A 212 18.99 -8.60 6.58
CA GLY A 212 18.05 -8.38 5.48
C GLY A 212 17.38 -9.65 4.96
N ARG A 213 17.41 -10.77 5.71
CA ARG A 213 16.69 -12.00 5.39
C ARG A 213 15.40 -12.07 6.19
N TYR A 214 14.32 -12.47 5.51
CA TYR A 214 12.98 -12.61 6.09
C TYR A 214 12.46 -14.02 5.81
N THR A 215 11.63 -14.53 6.71
CA THR A 215 11.11 -15.89 6.62
C THR A 215 9.79 -16.02 7.39
N GLY A 216 9.22 -17.22 7.41
CA GLY A 216 7.94 -17.52 8.05
C GLY A 216 6.86 -17.88 7.04
N PHE A 217 5.76 -18.43 7.56
CA PHE A 217 4.63 -18.95 6.79
C PHE A 217 4.16 -17.98 5.69
N HIS A 218 3.82 -16.74 6.04
CA HIS A 218 3.33 -15.78 5.06
C HIS A 218 4.43 -15.15 4.19
N THR A 219 5.69 -15.13 4.64
CA THR A 219 6.79 -14.66 3.78
C THR A 219 7.04 -15.65 2.64
N GLU A 220 7.17 -16.94 2.97
CA GLU A 220 7.38 -17.98 1.95
C GLU A 220 6.14 -18.17 1.06
N MET A 221 4.93 -18.04 1.61
CA MET A 221 3.70 -18.03 0.81
C MET A 221 3.67 -16.86 -0.19
N ALA A 222 4.10 -15.67 0.22
CA ALA A 222 4.21 -14.51 -0.67
C ALA A 222 5.27 -14.72 -1.77
N GLU A 223 6.38 -15.37 -1.44
CA GLU A 223 7.41 -15.76 -2.41
C GLU A 223 6.86 -16.77 -3.42
N ASN A 224 6.06 -17.74 -2.99
CA ASN A 224 5.37 -18.67 -3.89
C ASN A 224 4.38 -17.95 -4.81
N ILE A 225 3.61 -16.98 -4.29
CA ILE A 225 2.74 -16.12 -5.09
C ILE A 225 3.53 -15.39 -6.17
N ILE A 226 4.68 -14.80 -5.82
CA ILE A 226 5.54 -14.09 -6.77
C ILE A 226 6.12 -15.06 -7.81
N ASN A 227 6.50 -16.27 -7.40
CA ASN A 227 7.00 -17.31 -8.30
C ASN A 227 5.92 -17.74 -9.31
N ASP A 228 4.67 -17.90 -8.89
CA ASP A 228 3.58 -18.24 -9.80
C ASP A 228 3.25 -17.11 -10.76
N ILE A 229 3.27 -15.86 -10.29
CA ILE A 229 3.15 -14.68 -11.16
C ILE A 229 4.32 -14.62 -12.15
N SER A 230 5.53 -14.93 -11.71
CA SER A 230 6.72 -14.99 -12.58
C SER A 230 6.57 -16.03 -13.69
N LYS A 231 6.04 -17.22 -13.37
CA LYS A 231 5.71 -18.27 -14.36
C LYS A 231 4.64 -17.78 -15.34
N LYS A 232 3.55 -17.18 -14.86
CA LYS A 232 2.46 -16.63 -15.70
C LYS A 232 2.95 -15.53 -16.66
N ILE A 233 3.86 -14.66 -16.20
CA ILE A 233 4.45 -13.58 -17.02
C ILE A 233 5.53 -14.12 -17.98
N GLY A 234 6.10 -15.29 -17.72
CA GLY A 234 7.18 -15.87 -18.52
C GLY A 234 8.51 -15.16 -18.35
N LYS A 235 8.73 -14.45 -17.23
CA LYS A 235 9.97 -13.74 -16.92
C LYS A 235 10.30 -13.82 -15.43
N PRO A 236 11.58 -13.99 -15.05
CA PRO A 236 12.02 -13.91 -13.66
C PRO A 236 11.66 -12.58 -13.02
N ILE A 237 11.08 -12.61 -11.81
CA ILE A 237 10.78 -11.41 -11.01
C ILE A 237 11.78 -11.31 -9.88
N ARG A 238 12.50 -10.18 -9.81
CA ARG A 238 13.39 -9.89 -8.68
C ARG A 238 12.59 -9.29 -7.52
N ILE A 239 12.62 -9.98 -6.38
CA ILE A 239 12.03 -9.50 -5.13
C ILE A 239 12.95 -8.48 -4.46
N ARG A 240 12.38 -7.34 -4.08
CA ARG A 240 12.96 -6.40 -3.13
C ARG A 240 12.14 -6.46 -1.85
N TYR A 241 12.74 -6.91 -0.76
CA TYR A 241 12.09 -6.88 0.54
C TYR A 241 12.10 -5.47 1.13
N LEU A 242 10.99 -5.07 1.74
CA LEU A 242 10.86 -3.82 2.48
C LEU A 242 10.26 -4.10 3.87
N PRO A 243 11.02 -3.89 4.96
CA PRO A 243 10.48 -3.94 6.31
C PRO A 243 9.34 -2.95 6.51
N ILE A 244 8.23 -3.44 7.04
CA ILE A 244 7.06 -2.65 7.42
C ILE A 244 6.58 -3.04 8.82
N THR A 245 5.91 -2.09 9.46
CA THR A 245 5.30 -2.23 10.79
C THR A 245 3.79 -2.20 10.67
N SER A 246 3.09 -2.65 11.72
CA SER A 246 1.64 -2.52 11.82
C SER A 246 1.16 -1.07 11.64
N GLN A 247 1.97 -0.09 12.07
CA GLN A 247 1.62 1.33 12.03
C GLN A 247 1.81 1.98 10.64
N ASN A 248 2.85 1.59 9.89
CA ASN A 248 3.21 2.26 8.63
C ASN A 248 2.84 1.48 7.35
N ARG A 249 2.35 0.23 7.46
CA ARG A 249 1.97 -0.60 6.30
C ARG A 249 1.00 0.09 5.34
N ILE A 250 -0.11 0.66 5.81
CA ILE A 250 -1.11 1.32 4.93
C ILE A 250 -0.54 2.58 4.26
N PRO A 251 0.07 3.54 5.00
CA PRO A 251 0.68 4.72 4.38
C PRO A 251 1.75 4.37 3.33
N LEU A 252 2.58 3.35 3.60
CA LEU A 252 3.63 2.91 2.68
C LEU A 252 3.10 2.14 1.46
N LEU A 253 1.91 1.55 1.56
CA LEU A 253 1.25 0.94 0.41
C LEU A 253 0.61 2.01 -0.48
N GLN A 254 -0.10 2.96 0.13
CA GLN A 254 -0.80 4.04 -0.58
C GLN A 254 0.15 4.99 -1.31
N ASN A 255 1.37 5.19 -0.80
CA ASN A 255 2.38 6.01 -1.47
C ASN A 255 3.26 5.22 -2.47
N ASN A 256 2.93 3.95 -2.74
CA ASN A 256 3.65 3.04 -3.64
C ASN A 256 5.08 2.71 -3.21
N THR A 257 5.37 2.67 -1.91
CA THR A 257 6.70 2.23 -1.42
C THR A 257 6.87 0.71 -1.56
N TYR A 258 5.77 -0.06 -1.49
CA TYR A 258 5.74 -1.50 -1.78
C TYR A 258 4.48 -1.91 -2.54
N ASP A 259 4.43 -3.17 -3.00
CA ASP A 259 3.38 -3.67 -3.89
C ASP A 259 2.27 -4.43 -3.18
N PHE A 260 2.65 -5.38 -2.34
CA PHE A 260 1.77 -6.10 -1.43
C PHE A 260 2.61 -6.67 -0.29
N GLU A 261 1.92 -7.15 0.74
CA GLU A 261 2.54 -7.86 1.86
C GLU A 261 1.64 -9.01 2.28
N CYS A 262 2.26 -10.09 2.76
CA CYS A 262 1.60 -11.12 3.52
C CYS A 262 2.32 -11.23 4.88
N GLY A 263 1.60 -10.90 5.94
CA GLY A 263 2.09 -10.91 7.32
C GLY A 263 0.92 -11.14 8.27
N SER A 264 0.89 -10.50 9.43
CA SER A 264 -0.27 -10.56 10.34
C SER A 264 -1.19 -9.34 10.20
N THR A 265 -1.72 -9.12 9.01
CA THR A 265 -2.67 -8.03 8.77
C THR A 265 -4.10 -8.54 8.73
N THR A 266 -4.86 -8.20 9.78
CA THR A 266 -6.32 -8.38 9.82
C THR A 266 -6.99 -7.69 8.63
N ASN A 267 -7.84 -8.44 7.94
CA ASN A 267 -8.84 -7.88 7.03
C ASN A 267 -10.01 -7.37 7.88
N ASP A 268 -10.22 -6.05 7.93
CA ASP A 268 -11.34 -5.42 8.62
C ASP A 268 -11.94 -4.32 7.76
N THR A 269 -13.20 -3.97 8.04
CA THR A 269 -13.97 -2.99 7.25
C THR A 269 -13.31 -1.60 7.26
N ALA A 270 -12.63 -1.23 8.34
CA ALA A 270 -11.98 0.08 8.45
C ALA A 270 -10.78 0.18 7.51
N ARG A 271 -9.94 -0.86 7.44
CA ARG A 271 -8.79 -0.96 6.53
C ARG A 271 -9.25 -1.12 5.08
N GLY A 272 -10.33 -1.87 4.85
CA GLY A 272 -10.94 -2.06 3.54
C GLY A 272 -11.36 -0.78 2.82
N ARG A 273 -11.44 0.35 3.53
CA ARG A 273 -11.65 1.69 2.91
C ARG A 273 -10.40 2.28 2.26
N SER A 274 -9.23 1.75 2.57
CA SER A 274 -7.91 2.30 2.18
C SER A 274 -7.07 1.33 1.36
N VAL A 275 -7.32 0.03 1.51
CA VAL A 275 -6.54 -1.07 0.93
C VAL A 275 -7.45 -2.24 0.57
N ALA A 276 -7.03 -3.10 -0.36
CA ALA A 276 -7.69 -4.37 -0.64
C ALA A 276 -6.99 -5.52 0.11
N PHE A 277 -7.73 -6.62 0.23
CA PHE A 277 -7.27 -7.86 0.84
C PHE A 277 -7.52 -9.04 -0.10
N ALA A 278 -6.52 -9.89 -0.22
CA ALA A 278 -6.64 -11.19 -0.86
C ALA A 278 -7.53 -12.14 -0.01
N TYR A 279 -7.67 -13.39 -0.44
CA TYR A 279 -8.34 -14.40 0.37
C TYR A 279 -7.65 -14.62 1.72
N THR A 280 -8.47 -14.91 2.73
CA THR A 280 -8.02 -15.24 4.09
C THR A 280 -7.13 -16.47 4.05
N THR A 281 -5.89 -16.33 4.50
CA THR A 281 -4.87 -17.40 4.52
C THR A 281 -4.57 -17.91 5.91
N TYR A 282 -4.97 -17.18 6.95
CA TYR A 282 -4.85 -17.57 8.35
C TYR A 282 -5.99 -16.92 9.16
N VAL A 283 -6.42 -17.54 10.25
CA VAL A 283 -7.42 -16.96 11.18
C VAL A 283 -6.78 -16.88 12.56
N GLU A 284 -6.60 -15.65 13.05
CA GLU A 284 -6.01 -15.39 14.36
C GLU A 284 -7.06 -15.29 15.45
N GLU A 285 -6.62 -15.58 16.67
CA GLU A 285 -7.34 -15.25 17.88
C GLU A 285 -6.50 -14.28 18.69
N VAL A 286 -7.06 -13.12 19.03
CA VAL A 286 -6.40 -12.16 19.92
C VAL A 286 -6.54 -12.66 21.35
N ARG A 287 -5.42 -12.98 21.99
CA ARG A 287 -5.34 -13.55 23.33
C ARG A 287 -4.40 -12.75 24.23
N ILE A 288 -4.15 -13.26 25.43
CA ILE A 288 -3.39 -12.60 26.49
C ILE A 288 -2.22 -13.50 26.89
N ALA A 289 -0.99 -13.03 26.74
CA ALA A 289 0.19 -13.67 27.32
C ALA A 289 0.58 -13.03 28.64
N VAL A 290 0.93 -13.85 29.63
CA VAL A 290 1.37 -13.44 30.97
C VAL A 290 2.53 -14.32 31.44
N LYS A 291 3.25 -13.89 32.48
CA LYS A 291 4.14 -14.79 33.23
C LYS A 291 3.31 -15.73 34.10
N LYS A 292 3.70 -17.00 34.21
CA LYS A 292 2.97 -18.03 34.98
C LYS A 292 2.87 -17.71 36.48
N ASP A 293 3.87 -17.01 37.01
CA ASP A 293 3.94 -16.60 38.41
C ASP A 293 3.18 -15.29 38.71
N SER A 294 2.61 -14.62 37.69
CA SER A 294 1.91 -13.33 37.84
C SER A 294 0.60 -13.42 38.63
N GLY A 295 0.02 -14.61 38.77
CA GLY A 295 -1.30 -14.83 39.34
C GLY A 295 -2.48 -14.43 38.43
N ILE A 296 -2.22 -13.92 37.22
CA ILE A 296 -3.24 -13.50 36.25
C ILE A 296 -3.80 -14.73 35.53
N LYS A 297 -5.10 -14.99 35.66
CA LYS A 297 -5.78 -16.15 35.06
C LYS A 297 -6.93 -15.77 34.12
N SER A 298 -7.39 -14.52 34.21
CA SER A 298 -8.55 -14.03 33.48
C SER A 298 -8.36 -12.57 33.06
N ILE A 299 -9.28 -12.08 32.23
CA ILE A 299 -9.31 -10.66 31.82
C ILE A 299 -9.55 -9.76 33.03
N GLN A 300 -10.33 -10.19 34.01
CA GLN A 300 -10.66 -9.43 35.22
C GLN A 300 -9.42 -9.14 36.07
N ASP A 301 -8.47 -10.07 36.10
CA ASP A 301 -7.21 -9.93 36.84
C ASP A 301 -6.27 -8.86 36.26
N LEU A 302 -6.60 -8.32 35.07
CA LEU A 302 -5.90 -7.19 34.46
C LEU A 302 -6.28 -5.84 35.08
N ASN A 303 -7.25 -5.80 36.01
CA ASN A 303 -7.61 -4.56 36.68
C ASN A 303 -6.43 -3.99 37.49
N GLY A 304 -6.13 -2.72 37.27
CA GLY A 304 -4.97 -2.02 37.83
C GLY A 304 -3.62 -2.43 37.24
N LYS A 305 -3.57 -3.33 36.26
CA LYS A 305 -2.34 -3.84 35.65
C LYS A 305 -1.84 -2.95 34.50
N THR A 306 -0.59 -3.16 34.13
CA THR A 306 0.03 -2.58 32.94
C THR A 306 0.00 -3.59 31.80
N ILE A 307 -0.60 -3.22 30.69
CA ILE A 307 -0.76 -4.08 29.51
C ILE A 307 0.13 -3.54 28.38
N ALA A 308 0.95 -4.42 27.82
CA ALA A 308 1.63 -4.17 26.56
C ALA A 308 0.72 -4.53 25.37
N THR A 309 0.80 -3.74 24.31
CA THR A 309 0.32 -4.11 22.97
C THR A 309 1.18 -3.42 21.91
N THR A 310 0.90 -3.63 20.63
CA THR A 310 1.70 -3.07 19.54
C THR A 310 0.99 -1.91 18.85
N THR A 311 1.72 -0.84 18.56
CA THR A 311 1.19 0.34 17.87
C THR A 311 0.67 -0.03 16.46
N GLY A 312 -0.52 0.47 16.09
CA GLY A 312 -1.09 0.26 14.76
C GLY A 312 -1.85 -1.06 14.55
N THR A 313 -2.14 -1.82 15.61
CA THR A 313 -2.91 -3.07 15.54
C THR A 313 -4.37 -2.89 15.95
N THR A 314 -5.20 -3.89 15.62
CA THR A 314 -6.58 -4.04 16.12
C THR A 314 -6.62 -4.18 17.64
N ALA A 315 -5.64 -4.85 18.23
CA ALA A 315 -5.54 -5.06 19.68
C ALA A 315 -5.57 -3.75 20.49
N VAL A 316 -4.99 -2.65 19.98
CA VAL A 316 -5.06 -1.32 20.64
C VAL A 316 -6.52 -0.88 20.89
N GLN A 317 -7.39 -1.07 19.89
CA GLN A 317 -8.80 -0.71 20.01
C GLN A 317 -9.56 -1.73 20.83
N LEU A 318 -9.27 -3.03 20.63
CA LEU A 318 -9.93 -4.12 21.33
C LEU A 318 -9.74 -4.05 22.85
N ILE A 319 -8.51 -3.73 23.28
CA ILE A 319 -8.17 -3.51 24.69
C ILE A 319 -9.04 -2.38 25.25
N ARG A 320 -9.07 -1.21 24.58
CA ARG A 320 -9.87 -0.06 25.01
C ARG A 320 -11.38 -0.34 25.04
N GLN A 321 -11.89 -1.14 24.10
CA GLN A 321 -13.30 -1.55 24.07
C GLN A 321 -13.63 -2.49 25.23
N ASN A 322 -12.82 -3.53 25.43
CA ASN A 322 -13.02 -4.50 26.51
C ASN A 322 -12.88 -3.87 27.90
N GLY A 323 -11.91 -2.97 28.10
CA GLY A 323 -11.75 -2.25 29.37
C GLY A 323 -13.00 -1.46 29.75
N ARG A 324 -13.58 -0.73 28.78
CA ARG A 324 -14.84 0.00 28.97
C ARG A 324 -16.02 -0.93 29.24
N ALA A 325 -16.19 -1.98 28.42
CA ALA A 325 -17.31 -2.90 28.54
C ALA A 325 -17.33 -3.69 29.86
N LYS A 326 -16.15 -4.03 30.39
CA LYS A 326 -16.01 -4.81 31.63
C LYS A 326 -15.72 -3.97 32.87
N ASN A 327 -15.72 -2.64 32.74
CA ASN A 327 -15.37 -1.70 33.81
C ASN A 327 -14.00 -2.00 34.46
N ILE A 328 -13.01 -2.33 33.62
CA ILE A 328 -11.64 -2.66 34.03
C ILE A 328 -10.75 -1.47 33.67
N ASN A 329 -9.97 -0.99 34.64
CA ASN A 329 -9.00 0.07 34.42
C ASN A 329 -7.59 -0.52 34.35
N PHE A 330 -6.87 -0.29 33.26
CA PHE A 330 -5.48 -0.72 33.10
C PHE A 330 -4.67 0.35 32.37
N ARG A 331 -3.37 0.33 32.57
CA ARG A 331 -2.43 1.21 31.86
C ARG A 331 -1.93 0.51 30.61
N VAL A 332 -2.16 1.08 29.43
CA VAL A 332 -1.66 0.50 28.17
C VAL A 332 -0.34 1.14 27.76
N ILE A 333 0.67 0.32 27.44
CA ILE A 333 1.95 0.75 26.86
C ILE A 333 2.07 0.10 25.47
N ASN A 334 2.40 0.91 24.47
CA ASN A 334 2.52 0.42 23.10
C ASN A 334 3.99 0.27 22.69
N GLY A 335 4.39 -0.94 22.28
CA GLY A 335 5.65 -1.17 21.57
C GLY A 335 5.58 -0.66 20.13
N ARG A 336 6.74 -0.43 19.50
CA ARG A 336 6.78 -0.01 18.08
C ARG A 336 6.52 -1.19 17.15
N ASP A 337 7.00 -2.38 17.53
CA ASP A 337 6.66 -3.65 16.90
C ASP A 337 6.39 -4.74 17.96
N HIS A 338 6.07 -5.95 17.54
CA HIS A 338 5.69 -7.03 18.46
C HIS A 338 6.85 -7.49 19.36
N ALA A 339 8.07 -7.56 18.84
CA ALA A 339 9.26 -7.87 19.65
C ALA A 339 9.45 -6.88 20.81
N ASP A 340 9.31 -5.57 20.54
CA ASP A 340 9.36 -4.54 21.58
C ASP A 340 8.24 -4.71 22.62
N SER A 341 7.06 -5.11 22.14
CA SER A 341 5.87 -5.28 22.99
C SER A 341 6.03 -6.50 23.91
N PHE A 342 6.54 -7.61 23.40
CA PHE A 342 6.87 -8.78 24.21
C PHE A 342 7.99 -8.49 25.20
N LEU A 343 9.01 -7.70 24.81
CA LEU A 343 10.08 -7.29 25.71
C LEU A 343 9.57 -6.51 26.92
N LEU A 344 8.48 -5.74 26.79
CA LEU A 344 7.84 -5.07 27.93
C LEU A 344 7.31 -6.09 28.95
N LEU A 345 6.74 -7.20 28.49
CA LEU A 345 6.32 -8.31 29.36
C LEU A 345 7.53 -9.05 29.96
N GLU A 346 8.51 -9.41 29.12
CA GLU A 346 9.71 -10.14 29.55
C GLU A 346 10.48 -9.38 30.64
N SER A 347 10.66 -8.07 30.45
CA SER A 347 11.33 -7.17 31.41
C SER A 347 10.51 -6.81 32.65
N GLY A 348 9.23 -7.21 32.72
CA GLY A 348 8.33 -6.85 33.82
C GLY A 348 7.84 -5.40 33.80
N ARG A 349 8.04 -4.67 32.69
CA ARG A 349 7.47 -3.33 32.50
C ARG A 349 5.97 -3.36 32.15
N ALA A 350 5.47 -4.52 31.74
CA ALA A 350 4.06 -4.84 31.60
C ALA A 350 3.77 -6.19 32.26
N ASP A 351 2.57 -6.33 32.81
CA ASP A 351 2.08 -7.54 33.46
C ASP A 351 1.50 -8.55 32.44
N ALA A 352 1.02 -8.05 31.29
CA ALA A 352 0.45 -8.84 30.22
C ALA A 352 0.82 -8.26 28.84
N PHE A 353 0.87 -9.12 27.82
CA PHE A 353 0.95 -8.72 26.40
C PHE A 353 -0.27 -9.26 25.65
N ILE A 354 -1.06 -8.35 25.06
CA ILE A 354 -2.28 -8.71 24.33
C ILE A 354 -2.05 -8.53 22.83
N MET A 355 -2.13 -9.64 22.10
CA MET A 355 -1.90 -9.74 20.66
C MET A 355 -2.42 -11.09 20.12
N ASP A 356 -2.35 -11.27 18.80
CA ASP A 356 -2.70 -12.49 18.08
C ASP A 356 -1.92 -13.72 18.58
N SER A 357 -2.58 -14.86 18.63
CA SER A 357 -2.05 -16.10 19.22
C SER A 357 -0.77 -16.58 18.56
N SER A 358 -0.64 -16.47 17.23
CA SER A 358 0.61 -16.86 16.57
C SER A 358 1.78 -15.95 16.97
N ILE A 359 1.52 -14.65 17.18
CA ILE A 359 2.53 -13.68 17.61
C ILE A 359 2.94 -13.97 19.05
N LEU A 360 1.98 -14.26 19.93
CA LEU A 360 2.25 -14.62 21.32
C LEU A 360 3.07 -15.92 21.40
N ALA A 361 2.60 -16.99 20.75
CA ALA A 361 3.27 -18.29 20.75
C ALA A 361 4.67 -18.20 20.12
N GLY A 362 4.80 -17.49 18.99
CA GLY A 362 6.09 -17.28 18.34
C GLY A 362 7.07 -16.44 19.18
N SER A 363 6.58 -15.44 19.91
CA SER A 363 7.42 -14.63 20.81
C SER A 363 7.87 -15.44 22.02
N ILE A 364 6.95 -16.21 22.61
CA ILE A 364 7.24 -17.08 23.76
C ILE A 364 8.24 -18.18 23.37
N SER A 365 8.04 -18.87 22.24
CA SER A 365 8.92 -19.97 21.81
C SER A 365 10.36 -19.52 21.56
N ARG A 366 10.56 -18.28 21.14
CA ARG A 366 11.88 -17.66 20.92
C ARG A 366 12.42 -16.87 22.11
N SER A 367 11.66 -16.79 23.21
CA SER A 367 12.08 -16.08 24.42
C SER A 367 13.20 -16.84 25.15
N ARG A 368 13.84 -16.18 26.13
CA ARG A 368 14.94 -16.80 26.90
C ARG A 368 14.48 -18.01 27.70
N ASN A 369 13.31 -17.90 28.32
CA ASN A 369 12.70 -18.94 29.14
C ASN A 369 11.23 -19.15 28.72
N PRO A 370 10.96 -19.89 27.63
CA PRO A 370 9.60 -20.09 27.15
C PRO A 370 8.65 -20.69 28.19
N SER A 371 9.19 -21.51 29.11
CA SER A 371 8.45 -22.14 30.21
C SER A 371 7.83 -21.16 31.19
N ASP A 372 8.31 -19.92 31.26
CA ASP A 372 7.90 -18.92 32.24
C ASP A 372 6.58 -18.24 31.84
N TYR A 373 6.12 -18.44 30.61
CA TYR A 373 4.96 -17.77 30.06
C TYR A 373 3.80 -18.72 29.81
N MET A 374 2.58 -18.18 29.85
CA MET A 374 1.36 -18.86 29.40
C MET A 374 0.49 -17.89 28.61
N ILE A 375 -0.28 -18.44 27.67
CA ILE A 375 -1.34 -17.73 26.95
C ILE A 375 -2.66 -18.14 27.60
N LEU A 376 -3.49 -17.17 27.97
CA LEU A 376 -4.80 -17.44 28.56
C LEU A 376 -5.78 -17.99 27.52
N ASP A 377 -6.72 -18.82 27.98
CA ASP A 377 -7.74 -19.42 27.11
C ASP A 377 -8.75 -18.42 26.54
N ALA A 378 -8.85 -17.24 27.15
CA ALA A 378 -9.80 -16.22 26.75
C ALA A 378 -9.46 -15.64 25.36
N VAL A 379 -10.38 -15.84 24.42
CA VAL A 379 -10.36 -15.22 23.09
C VAL A 379 -11.04 -13.85 23.18
N LEU A 380 -10.30 -12.80 22.80
CA LEU A 380 -10.82 -11.43 22.80
C LEU A 380 -11.45 -11.04 21.46
N SER A 381 -10.98 -11.65 20.37
CA SER A 381 -11.47 -11.44 19.01
C SER A 381 -10.94 -12.55 18.11
N VAL A 382 -11.73 -12.94 17.11
CA VAL A 382 -11.24 -13.73 15.97
C VAL A 382 -11.00 -12.79 14.80
N GLU A 383 -9.90 -12.97 14.07
CA GLU A 383 -9.41 -12.01 13.09
C GLU A 383 -8.90 -12.73 11.82
N PRO A 384 -9.58 -12.60 10.65
CA PRO A 384 -9.09 -13.13 9.40
C PRO A 384 -7.85 -12.37 8.94
N ILE A 385 -6.77 -13.08 8.64
CA ILE A 385 -5.52 -12.54 8.14
C ILE A 385 -5.42 -12.81 6.65
N ALA A 386 -5.10 -11.75 5.90
CA ALA A 386 -4.98 -11.80 4.45
C ALA A 386 -3.79 -10.95 3.98
N CYS A 387 -3.30 -11.24 2.77
CA CYS A 387 -2.33 -10.38 2.12
C CYS A 387 -2.97 -9.04 1.76
N MET A 388 -2.27 -7.94 2.07
CA MET A 388 -2.74 -6.58 1.83
C MET A 388 -2.13 -6.00 0.55
N LEU A 389 -2.97 -5.38 -0.28
CA LEU A 389 -2.60 -4.79 -1.56
C LEU A 389 -3.40 -3.51 -1.85
N ARG A 390 -3.12 -2.84 -2.97
CA ARG A 390 -3.82 -1.60 -3.36
C ARG A 390 -5.30 -1.85 -3.64
N LEU A 391 -6.17 -0.94 -3.16
CA LEU A 391 -7.63 -1.07 -3.19
C LEU A 391 -8.22 -1.32 -4.59
N GLU A 392 -7.66 -0.69 -5.61
CA GLU A 392 -8.21 -0.66 -6.98
C GLU A 392 -7.41 -1.52 -7.97
N ASP A 393 -6.59 -2.46 -7.50
CA ASP A 393 -5.78 -3.34 -8.35
C ASP A 393 -6.35 -4.76 -8.41
N LYS A 394 -7.51 -4.87 -9.07
CA LYS A 394 -8.27 -6.13 -9.14
C LYS A 394 -7.57 -7.23 -9.92
N ASN A 395 -6.78 -6.89 -10.93
CA ASN A 395 -6.00 -7.87 -11.69
C ASN A 395 -4.91 -8.49 -10.81
N PHE A 396 -4.22 -7.67 -10.02
CA PHE A 396 -3.21 -8.16 -9.09
C PHE A 396 -3.84 -8.93 -7.93
N GLU A 397 -4.96 -8.45 -7.38
CA GLU A 397 -5.77 -9.17 -6.38
C GLU A 397 -6.10 -10.59 -6.86
N GLN A 398 -6.64 -10.70 -8.08
CA GLN A 398 -7.00 -11.98 -8.68
C GLN A 398 -5.78 -12.87 -8.88
N ALA A 399 -4.64 -12.33 -9.33
CA ALA A 399 -3.43 -13.11 -9.51
C ALA A 399 -2.89 -13.68 -8.18
N ILE A 400 -3.00 -12.92 -7.10
CA ILE A 400 -2.67 -13.39 -5.73
C ILE A 400 -3.65 -14.48 -5.31
N ASN A 401 -4.96 -14.24 -5.46
CA ASN A 401 -6.01 -15.20 -5.09
C ASN A 401 -5.89 -16.53 -5.86
N ASP A 402 -5.59 -16.49 -7.16
CA ASP A 402 -5.36 -17.68 -7.97
C ASP A 402 -4.20 -18.53 -7.42
N SER A 403 -3.10 -17.90 -7.01
CA SER A 403 -1.95 -18.62 -6.43
C SER A 403 -2.29 -19.17 -5.05
N ILE A 404 -3.00 -18.42 -4.20
CA ILE A 404 -3.49 -18.92 -2.90
C ILE A 404 -4.35 -20.18 -3.10
N VAL A 405 -5.33 -20.13 -4.02
CA VAL A 405 -6.18 -21.27 -4.33
C VAL A 405 -5.37 -22.44 -4.90
N SER A 406 -4.36 -22.19 -5.73
CA SER A 406 -3.46 -23.24 -6.22
C SER A 406 -2.72 -23.92 -5.07
N GLN A 407 -2.12 -23.12 -4.17
CA GLN A 407 -1.34 -23.62 -3.03
C GLN A 407 -2.19 -24.40 -2.02
N ILE A 408 -3.46 -24.03 -1.86
CA ILE A 408 -4.44 -24.80 -1.08
C ILE A 408 -4.70 -26.14 -1.78
N LYS A 409 -5.06 -26.12 -3.07
CA LYS A 409 -5.46 -27.32 -3.82
C LYS A 409 -4.35 -28.36 -3.98
N ASP A 410 -3.10 -27.91 -4.15
CA ASP A 410 -1.95 -28.80 -4.30
C ASP A 410 -1.32 -29.22 -2.95
N GLY A 411 -1.86 -28.75 -1.82
CA GLY A 411 -1.41 -29.06 -0.47
C GLY A 411 -0.11 -28.37 -0.06
N SER A 412 0.48 -27.51 -0.90
CA SER A 412 1.71 -26.80 -0.57
C SER A 412 1.52 -25.79 0.56
N LEU A 413 0.32 -25.18 0.70
CA LEU A 413 0.03 -24.26 1.81
C LEU A 413 -0.03 -25.00 3.16
N GLU A 414 -0.65 -26.17 3.21
CA GLU A 414 -0.70 -27.00 4.43
C GLU A 414 0.69 -27.53 4.80
N LYS A 415 1.48 -27.96 3.80
CA LYS A 415 2.87 -28.34 4.02
C LYS A 415 3.69 -27.17 4.58
N LEU A 416 3.47 -25.97 4.07
CA LEU A 416 4.11 -24.76 4.55
C LEU A 416 3.70 -24.45 5.99
N TYR A 417 2.42 -24.64 6.34
CA TYR A 417 1.93 -24.49 7.70
C TYR A 417 2.64 -25.46 8.66
N ASN A 418 2.67 -26.76 8.32
CA ASN A 418 3.31 -27.77 9.16
C ASN A 418 4.79 -27.46 9.41
N LYS A 419 5.52 -27.04 8.37
CA LYS A 419 6.91 -26.58 8.50
C LYS A 419 7.05 -25.43 9.52
N TRP A 420 6.14 -24.47 9.52
CA TRP A 420 6.30 -23.24 10.31
C TRP A 420 5.71 -23.31 11.72
N PHE A 421 4.76 -24.21 11.97
CA PHE A 421 4.08 -24.30 13.26
C PHE A 421 4.33 -25.60 14.01
N MET A 422 4.62 -26.70 13.31
CA MET A 422 4.72 -28.05 13.88
C MET A 422 6.15 -28.61 13.87
N GLU A 423 7.06 -28.01 13.10
CA GLU A 423 8.46 -28.40 13.03
C GLU A 423 9.38 -27.35 13.70
N PRO A 424 10.64 -27.71 14.03
CA PRO A 424 11.63 -26.75 14.51
C PRO A 424 11.93 -25.66 13.48
N ILE A 425 11.82 -24.39 13.89
CA ILE A 425 12.02 -23.23 12.99
C ILE A 425 13.22 -22.37 13.40
N PRO A 426 13.90 -21.71 12.43
CA PRO A 426 14.94 -20.75 12.74
C PRO A 426 14.40 -19.53 13.53
N PRO A 427 15.27 -18.73 14.18
CA PRO A 427 16.71 -18.96 14.34
C PRO A 427 17.04 -19.89 15.53
N THR A 428 16.07 -20.19 16.40
CA THR A 428 16.28 -20.89 17.68
C THR A 428 16.08 -22.39 17.61
N ASN A 429 15.65 -22.93 16.47
CA ASN A 429 15.32 -24.34 16.29
C ASN A 429 14.25 -24.84 17.28
N THR A 430 13.25 -23.98 17.53
CA THR A 430 12.14 -24.23 18.46
C THR A 430 10.86 -24.49 17.69
N VAL A 431 9.94 -25.25 18.28
CA VAL A 431 8.61 -25.51 17.71
C VAL A 431 7.61 -24.49 18.27
N VAL A 432 6.77 -23.89 17.43
CA VAL A 432 5.72 -22.97 17.87
C VAL A 432 4.57 -23.74 18.53
N GLY A 433 4.20 -24.89 17.98
CA GLY A 433 3.25 -25.83 18.58
C GLY A 433 1.79 -25.44 18.39
N LEU A 434 1.45 -24.79 17.29
CA LEU A 434 0.07 -24.42 16.96
C LEU A 434 -0.47 -25.35 15.86
N PRO A 435 -1.33 -26.31 16.19
CA PRO A 435 -1.95 -27.16 15.18
C PRO A 435 -2.93 -26.36 14.32
N LEU A 436 -3.13 -26.83 13.09
CA LEU A 436 -4.07 -26.23 12.14
C LEU A 436 -5.49 -26.23 12.72
N SER A 437 -6.03 -25.04 13.01
CA SER A 437 -7.36 -24.89 13.59
C SER A 437 -8.47 -25.19 12.58
N GLU A 438 -9.65 -25.54 13.09
CA GLU A 438 -10.86 -25.71 12.27
C GLU A 438 -11.19 -24.43 11.49
N SER A 439 -11.04 -23.26 12.10
CA SER A 439 -11.23 -21.96 11.46
C SER A 439 -10.31 -21.71 10.26
N ILE A 440 -9.03 -22.11 10.36
CA ILE A 440 -8.08 -22.00 9.24
C ILE A 440 -8.46 -22.99 8.14
N ARG A 441 -8.79 -24.24 8.52
CA ARG A 441 -9.25 -25.26 7.57
C ARG A 441 -10.49 -24.81 6.82
N HIS A 442 -11.49 -24.29 7.53
CA HIS A 442 -12.72 -23.76 6.94
C HIS A 442 -12.44 -22.61 5.96
N ALA A 443 -11.55 -21.68 6.33
CA ALA A 443 -11.15 -20.58 5.45
C ALA A 443 -10.46 -21.06 4.16
N TRP A 444 -9.67 -22.14 4.22
CA TRP A 444 -9.02 -22.71 3.05
C TRP A 444 -9.97 -23.53 2.17
N GLU A 445 -10.92 -24.26 2.77
CA GLU A 445 -11.96 -24.98 2.05
C GLU A 445 -12.96 -24.04 1.38
N ASN A 446 -13.17 -22.85 1.94
CA ASN A 446 -14.08 -21.82 1.44
C ASN A 446 -13.36 -20.47 1.25
N PRO A 447 -12.42 -20.35 0.28
CA PRO A 447 -11.64 -19.14 0.09
C PRO A 447 -12.52 -17.91 -0.12
N ASN A 448 -12.33 -16.91 0.74
CA ASN A 448 -13.07 -15.65 0.72
C ASN A 448 -12.22 -14.52 1.30
N ASN A 449 -12.62 -13.28 1.08
CA ASN A 449 -11.99 -12.08 1.63
C ASN A 449 -12.96 -11.29 2.53
N LYS A 450 -13.83 -11.98 3.27
CA LYS A 450 -14.75 -11.32 4.19
C LYS A 450 -13.97 -10.57 5.27
N PRO A 451 -14.41 -9.37 5.67
CA PRO A 451 -13.77 -8.65 6.76
C PRO A 451 -14.11 -9.31 8.10
N LYS A 452 -13.27 -9.05 9.11
CA LYS A 452 -13.45 -9.48 10.50
C LYS A 452 -14.87 -9.34 11.03
N GLU A 453 -15.56 -8.25 10.70
CA GLU A 453 -16.93 -8.00 11.19
C GLU A 453 -17.94 -9.07 10.74
N ASP A 454 -17.65 -9.81 9.67
CA ASP A 454 -18.47 -10.92 9.17
C ASP A 454 -18.07 -12.27 9.81
N TYR A 455 -16.99 -12.32 10.59
CA TYR A 455 -16.56 -13.49 11.36
C TYR A 455 -17.20 -13.43 12.75
N THR A 456 -18.38 -14.03 12.88
CA THR A 456 -19.07 -14.27 14.16
C THR A 456 -18.62 -15.59 14.78
N GLU A 457 -18.83 -15.79 16.09
CA GLU A 457 -18.53 -17.06 16.79
C GLU A 457 -19.22 -18.28 16.15
N ASN A 458 -20.30 -18.08 15.38
CA ASN A 458 -21.06 -19.14 14.70
C ASN A 458 -20.71 -19.31 13.20
N SER A 459 -19.74 -18.56 12.67
CA SER A 459 -19.35 -18.59 11.25
C SER A 459 -17.91 -19.07 11.04
N LEU A 460 -17.39 -19.84 11.99
CA LEU A 460 -16.06 -20.43 12.00
C LEU A 460 -16.15 -21.95 11.97
#